data_AF-A0A972W348-F1
#
_entry.id   AF-A0A972W348-F1
#
_cell.length_a   1.000
_cell.length_b   1.000
_cell.length_c   1.000
_cell.angle_alpha   90.00
_cell.angle_beta   90.00
_cell.angle_gamma   90.00
#
_symmetry.space_group_name_H-M   'P 1'
#
loop_
_entity.id
_entity.type
_entity.pdbx_description
1 polymer ?
#
loop_
_entity_poly.entity_id
_entity_poly.type
_entity_poly.pdbx_seq_one_letter_code
_entity_poly.pdbx_strand_id
1 'polypeptide(L)'
;MKTILKTHKFTPLLIGLFLLFSCNSDMVYHQYKSIENHQWKSENNIDFIVSNSDTISIRNVFINIRNNKKYEFSSLFLIAKMEFPNGNQVIDTLEYEMTDSYGNWLGNGFTDIKENILFYKEKVVFSEKGDYKFKLYQST
;
A
#
# COMPACT_ATOMS: atom_id res chain seq x y z
N MET A 1 12.04 26.27 56.73
CA MET A 1 10.99 26.45 55.70
C MET A 1 10.91 25.16 54.88
N LYS A 2 9.95 24.28 55.15
CA LYS A 2 9.73 23.02 54.39
C LYS A 2 8.38 23.15 53.69
N THR A 3 8.40 23.29 52.37
CA THR A 3 7.23 23.40 51.52
C THR A 3 6.58 22.02 51.37
N ILE A 4 5.31 21.90 51.76
CA ILE A 4 4.50 20.69 51.61
C ILE A 4 4.04 20.62 50.15
N LEU A 5 4.50 19.60 49.41
CA LEU A 5 4.03 19.30 48.07
C LEU A 5 2.65 18.61 48.16
N LYS A 6 1.57 19.31 47.77
CA LYS A 6 0.24 18.71 47.58
C LYS A 6 0.24 17.89 46.30
N THR A 7 0.10 16.57 46.40
CA THR A 7 -0.10 15.67 45.27
C THR A 7 -1.56 15.74 44.81
N HIS A 8 -1.83 16.38 43.67
CA HIS A 8 -3.15 16.41 43.04
C HIS A 8 -3.45 15.04 42.39
N LYS A 9 -4.30 14.24 43.02
CA LYS A 9 -4.72 12.90 42.54
C LYS A 9 -5.48 12.89 41.20
N PHE A 10 -5.86 14.06 40.67
CA PHE A 10 -6.61 14.22 39.42
C PHE A 10 -5.75 14.34 38.17
N THR A 11 -4.46 14.61 38.31
CA THR A 11 -3.52 14.78 37.18
C THR A 11 -3.27 13.51 36.34
N PRO A 12 -3.19 12.28 36.91
CA PRO A 12 -2.99 11.08 36.07
C PRO A 12 -4.21 10.71 35.23
N LEU A 13 -5.43 11.14 35.62
CA LEU A 13 -6.66 10.90 34.87
C LEU A 13 -6.69 11.70 33.55
N LEU A 14 -6.17 12.93 33.57
CA LEU A 14 -6.12 13.80 32.40
C LEU A 14 -5.12 13.31 31.35
N ILE A 15 -4.00 12.72 31.80
CA ILE A 15 -2.95 12.15 30.95
C ILE A 15 -3.44 10.86 30.26
N GLY A 16 -4.25 10.05 30.95
CA GLY A 16 -4.86 8.85 30.37
C GLY A 16 -5.85 9.15 29.24
N LEU A 17 -6.51 10.31 29.26
CA LEU A 17 -7.52 10.69 28.26
C LEU A 17 -6.90 11.05 26.90
N PHE A 18 -5.65 11.54 26.88
CA PHE A 18 -4.93 11.84 25.63
C PHE A 18 -4.45 10.59 24.88
N LEU A 19 -4.40 9.43 25.54
CA LEU A 19 -3.99 8.16 24.91
C LEU A 19 -5.10 7.51 24.07
N LEU A 20 -6.31 8.10 24.04
CA LEU A 20 -7.48 7.55 23.34
C LEU A 20 -7.68 8.10 21.92
N PHE A 21 -6.83 9.01 21.44
CA PHE A 21 -6.83 9.39 20.02
C PHE A 21 -6.12 8.31 19.20
N SER A 22 -6.83 7.21 18.92
CA SER A 22 -6.35 6.15 18.04
C SER A 22 -6.44 6.55 16.56
N CYS A 23 -5.52 6.01 15.79
CA CYS A 23 -5.32 6.22 14.36
C CYS A 23 -6.59 5.94 13.52
N ASN A 24 -7.04 6.95 12.74
CA ASN A 24 -7.90 6.70 11.59
C ASN A 24 -6.98 6.30 10.42
N SER A 25 -7.05 5.05 9.96
CA SER A 25 -6.47 4.71 8.67
C SER A 25 -7.53 4.92 7.59
N ASP A 26 -7.34 5.93 6.73
CA ASP A 26 -8.20 6.21 5.58
C ASP A 26 -8.10 5.13 4.46
N MET A 27 -7.46 4.00 4.76
CA MET A 27 -7.26 2.88 3.85
C MET A 27 -8.49 1.98 3.84
N VAL A 28 -9.22 2.02 2.73
CA VAL A 28 -10.47 1.27 2.56
C VAL A 28 -10.26 -0.20 2.18
N TYR A 29 -9.14 -0.51 1.53
CA TYR A 29 -8.79 -1.87 1.15
C TYR A 29 -7.28 -2.09 1.22
N HIS A 30 -6.87 -3.26 1.70
CA HIS A 30 -5.46 -3.64 1.81
C HIS A 30 -5.31 -5.16 1.75
N GLN A 31 -4.57 -5.64 0.74
CA GLN A 31 -4.32 -7.05 0.55
C GLN A 31 -2.88 -7.26 0.06
N TYR A 32 -2.21 -8.28 0.60
CA TYR A 32 -0.95 -8.79 0.08
C TYR A 32 -1.12 -10.23 -0.38
N LYS A 33 -0.34 -10.60 -1.40
CA LYS A 33 -0.15 -11.98 -1.80
C LYS A 33 1.33 -12.33 -1.68
N SER A 34 1.62 -13.43 -1.00
CA SER A 34 2.96 -13.98 -0.93
C SER A 34 3.32 -14.61 -2.27
N ILE A 35 4.53 -14.31 -2.75
CA ILE A 35 5.08 -14.93 -3.95
C ILE A 35 5.88 -16.16 -3.55
N GLU A 36 5.55 -17.30 -4.15
CA GLU A 36 6.23 -18.56 -3.89
C GLU A 36 7.73 -18.45 -4.19
N ASN A 37 8.56 -18.98 -3.30
CA ASN A 37 10.02 -18.95 -3.41
C ASN A 37 10.63 -17.53 -3.58
N HIS A 38 9.86 -16.48 -3.30
CA HIS A 38 10.25 -15.07 -3.51
C HIS A 38 10.65 -14.76 -4.96
N GLN A 39 10.13 -15.51 -5.92
CA GLN A 39 10.42 -15.34 -7.34
C GLN A 39 9.13 -15.06 -8.10
N TRP A 40 8.97 -13.81 -8.50
CA TRP A 40 7.92 -13.45 -9.42
C TRP A 40 8.42 -13.70 -10.84
N LYS A 41 7.78 -14.63 -11.55
CA LYS A 41 8.05 -14.88 -12.96
C LYS A 41 7.09 -14.05 -13.79
N SER A 42 7.57 -13.44 -14.87
CA SER A 42 6.76 -12.60 -15.77
C SER A 42 5.54 -13.32 -16.36
N GLU A 43 5.59 -14.65 -16.48
CA GLU A 43 4.48 -15.51 -16.93
C GLU A 43 3.34 -15.62 -15.91
N ASN A 44 3.61 -15.36 -14.63
CA ASN A 44 2.67 -15.51 -13.53
C ASN A 44 2.10 -14.15 -13.15
N ASN A 45 0.79 -13.98 -13.27
CA ASN A 45 0.11 -12.80 -12.77
C ASN A 45 -0.24 -12.92 -11.28
N ILE A 46 -0.32 -11.77 -10.61
CA ILE A 46 -0.87 -11.66 -9.26
C ILE A 46 -2.22 -10.95 -9.36
N ASP A 47 -3.26 -11.63 -8.91
CA ASP A 47 -4.64 -11.13 -8.98
C ASP A 47 -5.15 -10.64 -7.62
N PHE A 48 -5.93 -9.57 -7.61
CA PHE A 48 -6.64 -9.07 -6.44
C PHE A 48 -8.10 -8.81 -6.82
N ILE A 49 -9.01 -9.08 -5.90
CA ILE A 49 -10.45 -8.84 -6.08
C ILE A 49 -10.90 -7.86 -5.01
N VAL A 50 -11.45 -6.73 -5.44
CA VAL A 50 -11.94 -5.66 -4.58
C VAL A 50 -13.42 -5.47 -4.84
N SER A 51 -14.24 -5.86 -3.85
CA SER A 51 -15.69 -5.62 -3.90
C SER A 51 -15.98 -4.16 -3.55
N ASN A 52 -16.58 -3.43 -4.49
CA ASN A 52 -16.96 -2.04 -4.31
C ASN A 52 -18.48 -1.89 -4.11
N SER A 53 -18.88 -1.18 -3.06
CA SER A 53 -20.28 -0.80 -2.80
C SER A 53 -20.52 0.71 -2.90
N ASP A 54 -19.45 1.50 -2.87
CA ASP A 54 -19.46 2.96 -2.90
C ASP A 54 -19.04 3.49 -4.26
N THR A 55 -19.98 4.11 -4.96
CA THR A 55 -19.81 4.56 -6.35
C THR A 55 -19.53 6.05 -6.50
N ILE A 56 -19.36 6.78 -5.39
CA ILE A 56 -19.23 8.24 -5.42
C ILE A 56 -17.91 8.72 -4.82
N SER A 57 -17.31 7.97 -3.90
CA SER A 57 -16.05 8.38 -3.28
C SER A 57 -14.89 8.36 -4.26
N ILE A 58 -14.06 9.39 -4.16
CA ILE A 58 -12.78 9.51 -4.85
C ILE A 58 -11.73 8.75 -4.05
N ARG A 59 -10.95 7.88 -4.72
CA ARG A 59 -9.94 7.04 -4.09
C ARG A 59 -8.62 7.05 -4.87
N ASN A 60 -7.52 6.88 -4.15
CA ASN A 60 -6.22 6.59 -4.74
C ASN A 60 -5.97 5.08 -4.68
N VAL A 61 -5.32 4.56 -5.71
CA VAL A 61 -4.96 3.15 -5.85
C VAL A 61 -3.44 3.05 -5.84
N PHE A 62 -2.94 2.16 -4.99
CA PHE A 62 -1.51 1.93 -4.80
C PHE A 62 -1.17 0.47 -5.05
N ILE A 63 0.02 0.22 -5.57
CA ILE A 63 0.66 -1.09 -5.62
C ILE A 63 1.68 -1.14 -4.49
N ASN A 64 1.47 -2.02 -3.52
CA ASN A 64 2.44 -2.27 -2.47
C ASN A 64 3.31 -3.45 -2.89
N ILE A 65 4.62 -3.24 -2.99
CA ILE A 65 5.57 -4.29 -3.35
C ILE A 65 6.70 -4.37 -2.34
N ARG A 66 7.13 -5.59 -2.04
CA ARG A 66 8.30 -5.86 -1.22
C ARG A 66 9.36 -6.56 -2.04
N ASN A 67 10.53 -5.95 -2.16
CA ASN A 67 11.70 -6.56 -2.77
C ASN A 67 12.74 -6.90 -1.70
N ASN A 68 13.61 -7.86 -2.04
CA ASN A 68 14.80 -8.15 -1.26
C ASN A 68 16.07 -7.91 -2.09
N LYS A 69 17.24 -8.06 -1.47
CA LYS A 69 18.54 -7.88 -2.15
C LYS A 69 18.82 -8.79 -3.35
N LYS A 70 17.99 -9.82 -3.60
CA LYS A 70 18.12 -10.70 -4.78
C LYS A 70 17.43 -10.11 -6.03
N TYR A 71 16.67 -9.03 -5.88
CA TYR A 71 16.15 -8.30 -7.01
C TYR A 71 17.27 -7.43 -7.58
N GLU A 72 17.63 -7.62 -8.85
CA GLU A 72 18.88 -7.07 -9.42
C GLU A 72 18.66 -5.80 -10.26
N PHE A 73 17.41 -5.35 -10.39
CA PHE A 73 17.05 -4.25 -11.28
C PHE A 73 16.81 -2.95 -10.52
N SER A 74 17.29 -1.84 -11.09
CA SER A 74 17.05 -0.49 -10.57
C SER A 74 15.65 0.05 -10.85
N SER A 75 14.90 -0.60 -11.75
CA SER A 75 13.54 -0.22 -12.14
C SER A 75 12.62 -1.43 -12.18
N LEU A 76 11.36 -1.22 -11.83
CA LEU A 76 10.28 -2.19 -11.90
C LEU A 76 9.29 -1.80 -13.00
N PHE A 77 9.16 -2.67 -14.01
CA PHE A 77 8.17 -2.54 -15.07
C PHE A 77 6.98 -3.46 -14.80
N LEU A 78 5.77 -2.91 -14.79
CA LEU A 78 4.53 -3.65 -14.56
C LEU A 78 3.54 -3.40 -15.69
N ILE A 79 2.79 -4.45 -16.05
CA ILE A 79 1.51 -4.29 -16.74
C ILE A 79 0.41 -4.48 -15.70
N ALA A 80 -0.39 -3.44 -15.48
CA ALA A 80 -1.53 -3.47 -14.57
C ALA A 80 -2.81 -3.51 -15.40
N LYS A 81 -3.63 -4.54 -15.17
CA LYS A 81 -4.96 -4.67 -15.75
C LYS A 81 -6.01 -4.53 -14.66
N MET A 82 -6.97 -3.63 -14.88
CA MET A 82 -8.16 -3.47 -14.05
C MET A 82 -9.39 -3.86 -14.86
N GLU A 83 -10.10 -4.89 -14.41
CA GLU A 83 -11.38 -5.32 -14.96
C GLU A 83 -12.52 -4.80 -14.07
N PHE A 84 -13.48 -4.12 -14.70
CA PHE A 84 -14.66 -3.53 -14.10
C PHE A 84 -15.75 -4.60 -13.92
N PRO A 85 -16.72 -4.42 -13.01
CA PRO A 85 -17.83 -5.34 -12.83
C PRO A 85 -18.61 -5.63 -14.13
N ASN A 86 -18.76 -4.65 -15.02
CA ASN A 86 -19.39 -4.82 -16.33
C ASN A 86 -18.53 -5.54 -17.39
N GLY A 87 -17.31 -5.94 -17.07
CA GLY A 87 -16.39 -6.62 -17.99
C GLY A 87 -15.49 -5.70 -18.82
N ASN A 88 -15.65 -4.37 -18.72
CA ASN A 88 -14.71 -3.44 -19.32
C ASN A 88 -13.34 -3.55 -18.66
N GLN A 89 -12.28 -3.27 -19.41
CA GLN A 89 -10.92 -3.36 -18.90
C GLN A 89 -10.10 -2.11 -19.22
N VAL A 90 -9.24 -1.74 -18.29
CA VAL A 90 -8.19 -0.75 -18.47
C VAL A 90 -6.86 -1.46 -18.27
N ILE A 91 -5.91 -1.24 -19.18
CA ILE A 91 -4.58 -1.83 -19.15
C ILE A 91 -3.56 -0.69 -19.21
N ASP A 92 -2.68 -0.63 -18.23
CA ASP A 92 -1.62 0.38 -18.12
C ASP A 92 -0.25 -0.30 -18.07
N THR A 93 0.75 0.36 -18.65
CA THR A 93 2.17 0.03 -18.47
C THR A 93 2.75 1.02 -17.48
N LEU A 94 3.39 0.51 -16.42
CA LEU A 94 3.91 1.29 -15.31
C LEU A 94 5.40 1.04 -15.18
N GLU A 95 6.15 2.10 -14.91
CA GLU A 95 7.57 2.05 -14.60
C GLU A 95 7.81 2.76 -13.27
N TYR A 96 8.59 2.12 -12.40
CA TYR A 96 8.97 2.68 -11.12
C TYR A 96 10.47 2.55 -10.90
N GLU A 97 11.10 3.63 -10.48
CA GLU A 97 12.45 3.56 -9.92
C GLU A 97 12.39 2.81 -8.58
N MET A 98 13.30 1.84 -8.42
CA MET A 98 13.46 1.05 -7.20
C MET A 98 14.76 1.38 -6.48
N THR A 99 15.69 2.07 -7.14
CA THR A 99 16.94 2.58 -6.54
C THR A 99 17.12 4.07 -6.84
N ASP A 100 17.87 4.78 -5.99
CA ASP A 100 18.35 6.12 -6.31
C ASP A 100 19.50 6.10 -7.35
N SER A 101 19.97 7.27 -7.77
CA SER A 101 21.09 7.42 -8.71
C SER A 101 22.43 6.84 -8.25
N TYR A 102 22.58 6.51 -6.95
CA TYR A 102 23.76 5.87 -6.37
C TYR A 102 23.56 4.35 -6.20
N GLY A 103 22.40 3.81 -6.57
CA GLY A 103 22.06 2.39 -6.44
C GLY A 103 21.51 2.00 -5.06
N ASN A 104 21.18 2.94 -4.17
CA ASN A 104 20.56 2.61 -2.89
C ASN A 104 19.08 2.29 -3.11
N TRP A 105 18.59 1.19 -2.51
CA TRP A 105 17.18 0.81 -2.61
C TRP A 105 16.25 1.87 -2.00
N LEU A 106 15.24 2.26 -2.78
CA LEU A 106 14.11 3.05 -2.33
C LEU A 106 13.14 2.19 -1.50
N GLY A 107 12.31 2.86 -0.70
CA GLY A 107 11.31 2.23 0.15
C GLY A 107 11.75 2.06 1.60
N ASN A 108 10.80 1.66 2.45
CA ASN A 108 10.98 1.51 3.88
C ASN A 108 11.18 0.03 4.25
N GLY A 109 12.00 -0.27 5.24
CA GLY A 109 12.15 -1.64 5.72
C GLY A 109 13.48 -1.92 6.39
N PHE A 110 13.46 -2.94 7.25
CA PHE A 110 14.63 -3.40 7.98
C PHE A 110 15.45 -4.40 7.15
N THR A 111 16.76 -4.34 7.32
CA THR A 111 17.74 -5.25 6.68
C THR A 111 17.58 -5.32 5.16
N ASP A 112 17.39 -6.52 4.63
CA ASP A 112 17.44 -6.83 3.21
C ASP A 112 16.10 -6.63 2.51
N ILE A 113 15.01 -6.36 3.26
CA ILE A 113 13.65 -6.23 2.71
C ILE A 113 13.29 -4.74 2.62
N LYS A 114 12.81 -4.32 1.46
CA LYS A 114 12.33 -2.96 1.19
C LYS A 114 10.90 -3.00 0.70
N GLU A 115 10.06 -2.18 1.30
CA GLU A 115 8.65 -2.00 0.98
C GLU A 115 8.45 -0.66 0.28
N ASN A 116 7.87 -0.72 -0.91
CA ASN A 116 7.54 0.43 -1.73
C ASN A 116 6.01 0.54 -1.89
N ILE A 117 5.50 1.75 -1.69
CA ILE A 117 4.10 2.11 -1.91
C ILE A 117 4.07 2.93 -3.20
N LEU A 118 3.65 2.32 -4.29
CA LEU A 118 3.75 2.86 -5.63
C LEU A 118 2.38 3.35 -6.10
N PHE A 119 2.30 4.60 -6.59
CA PHE A 119 1.04 5.12 -7.14
C PHE A 119 0.66 4.40 -8.42
N TYR A 120 -0.54 3.82 -8.48
CA TYR A 120 -1.10 3.26 -9.72
C TYR A 120 -2.12 4.21 -10.36
N LYS A 121 -3.12 4.66 -9.60
CA LYS A 121 -4.09 5.66 -10.10
C LYS A 121 -4.49 6.63 -8.99
N GLU A 122 -4.63 7.89 -9.36
CA GLU A 122 -5.02 8.96 -8.44
C GLU A 122 -6.45 9.41 -8.71
N LYS A 123 -7.15 9.76 -7.63
CA LYS A 123 -8.48 10.40 -7.67
C LYS A 123 -9.50 9.65 -8.55
N VAL A 124 -9.48 8.33 -8.50
CA VAL A 124 -10.40 7.47 -9.24
C VAL A 124 -11.73 7.35 -8.51
N VAL A 125 -12.83 7.44 -9.25
CA VAL A 125 -14.16 7.05 -8.77
C VAL A 125 -14.49 5.68 -9.33
N PHE A 126 -14.73 4.71 -8.44
CA PHE A 126 -15.19 3.38 -8.82
C PHE A 126 -16.70 3.40 -9.04
N SER A 127 -17.14 3.86 -10.22
CA SER A 127 -18.53 4.19 -10.52
C SER A 127 -19.51 3.00 -10.53
N GLU A 128 -19.01 1.77 -10.46
CA GLU A 128 -19.84 0.56 -10.51
C GLU A 128 -19.82 -0.18 -9.16
N LYS A 129 -20.97 -0.76 -8.82
CA LYS A 129 -21.05 -1.71 -7.70
C LYS A 129 -20.68 -3.10 -8.18
N GLY A 130 -19.88 -3.81 -7.40
CA GLY A 130 -19.45 -5.17 -7.69
C GLY A 130 -17.94 -5.35 -7.59
N ASP A 131 -17.47 -6.45 -8.15
CA ASP A 131 -16.07 -6.87 -8.02
C ASP A 131 -15.20 -6.27 -9.13
N TYR A 132 -14.23 -5.48 -8.72
CA TYR A 132 -13.12 -5.06 -9.57
C TYR A 132 -11.98 -6.07 -9.44
N LYS A 133 -11.45 -6.54 -10.58
CA LYS A 133 -10.31 -7.47 -10.60
C LYS A 133 -9.06 -6.72 -11.06
N PHE A 134 -8.04 -6.73 -10.23
CA PHE A 134 -6.74 -6.17 -10.55
C PHE A 134 -5.77 -7.31 -10.84
N LYS A 135 -5.10 -7.26 -11.97
CA LYS A 135 -4.07 -8.23 -12.36
C LYS A 135 -2.78 -7.50 -12.61
N LEU A 136 -1.71 -7.92 -11.95
CA LEU A 136 -0.38 -7.38 -12.14
C LEU A 136 0.48 -8.43 -12.83
N TYR A 137 1.23 -8.00 -13.84
CA TYR A 137 2.24 -8.78 -14.54
C TYR A 137 3.56 -8.04 -14.42
N GLN A 138 4.63 -8.77 -14.12
CA GLN A 138 5.97 -8.23 -14.26
C GLN A 138 6.35 -8.23 -15.73
N SER A 139 6.84 -7.09 -16.22
CA SER A 139 7.47 -6.97 -17.53
C SER A 139 8.98 -6.74 -17.32
N THR A 140 9.80 -7.17 -18.26
CA THR A 140 11.27 -7.05 -18.22
C THR A 140 11.72 -6.29 -19.44
#